data_AF-A0A940QUA8-F1
#
_entry.id   AF-A0A940QUA8-F1
#
_cell.length_a   1.000
_cell.length_b   1.000
_cell.length_c   1.000
_cell.angle_alpha   90.00
_cell.angle_beta   90.00
_cell.angle_gamma   90.00
#
_symmetry.space_group_name_H-M   'P 1'
#
loop_
_entity.id
_entity.type
_entity.pdbx_description
1 polymer ?
#
loop_
_entity_poly.entity_id
_entity_poly.type
_entity_poly.pdbx_seq_one_letter_code
_entity_poly.pdbx_strand_id
1 'polypeptide(L)'
;MDAFKGAFDRFYLKAALHSLSYLRGQGERSPGLDRTFLDIVQQSLKFLLQRAKEAPTQEAHEVLLGLLSSTLFLARETVRRTLDEIAGKPGQPNPMVESLNAANIELLQIATHTCSELHQLQRKDIPDHRRLAGSILTLTELIEPWQIGPMVLKVADRLGREGAIELGRRVIAAKVEPDEQFLIPEFRRREKSVMNTWSYQNESVQWRINPHDRVLDVGSGGWPFSKATHLADMFLEKTPHRFETLQRDGRPFLAMDVCDMPFRDKTWDFVFCSHVLEHLERPAAALRELMRIGRRGYIEVPTRLSDIMLNFTRLPNHHRWHGLVLKNTLVLIEWKEEERRDLGSMHFFNSLHSKYHNEFQKIFEKNWDLFYAMLTWDETVDFLIVNREGEILDRS
;
A
#
# COMPACT_ATOMS: atom_id res chain seq x y z
N MET A 1 -1.46 0.63 -52.03
CA MET A 1 -0.01 0.81 -52.25
C MET A 1 0.70 1.38 -51.02
N ASP A 2 0.12 2.33 -50.29
CA ASP A 2 0.78 2.94 -49.11
C ASP A 2 0.96 2.02 -47.89
N ALA A 3 0.04 1.09 -47.66
CA ALA A 3 0.19 0.07 -46.59
C ALA A 3 1.34 -0.92 -46.86
N PHE A 4 1.63 -1.20 -48.13
CA PHE A 4 2.71 -2.08 -48.56
C PHE A 4 4.07 -1.41 -48.45
N LYS A 5 4.13 -0.09 -48.72
CA LYS A 5 5.33 0.76 -48.56
C LYS A 5 5.77 0.86 -47.10
N GLY A 6 4.81 1.08 -46.18
CA GLY A 6 5.10 1.12 -44.74
C GLY A 6 5.48 -0.23 -44.12
N ALA A 7 5.04 -1.37 -44.67
CA ALA A 7 5.54 -2.69 -44.28
C ALA A 7 6.98 -2.95 -44.79
N PHE A 8 7.28 -2.50 -46.01
CA PHE A 8 8.62 -2.56 -46.60
C PHE A 8 9.66 -1.75 -45.81
N ASP A 9 9.33 -0.53 -45.37
CA ASP A 9 10.23 0.32 -44.58
C ASP A 9 10.50 -0.25 -43.17
N ARG A 10 9.51 -0.93 -42.56
CA ARG A 10 9.63 -1.61 -41.25
C ARG A 10 10.56 -2.81 -41.28
N PHE A 11 10.52 -3.59 -42.36
CA PHE A 11 11.41 -4.73 -42.54
C PHE A 11 12.85 -4.25 -42.78
N TYR A 12 13.02 -3.17 -43.55
CA TYR A 12 14.32 -2.54 -43.79
C TYR A 12 14.95 -1.96 -42.52
N LEU A 13 14.18 -1.33 -41.62
CA LEU A 13 14.73 -0.76 -40.39
C LEU A 13 15.23 -1.84 -39.42
N LYS A 14 14.43 -2.90 -39.22
CA LYS A 14 14.84 -4.03 -38.37
C LYS A 14 15.99 -4.81 -38.98
N ALA A 15 15.98 -5.00 -40.30
CA ALA A 15 17.08 -5.60 -41.04
C ALA A 15 18.34 -4.73 -41.03
N ALA A 16 18.21 -3.40 -41.09
CA ALA A 16 19.34 -2.46 -41.01
C ALA A 16 19.95 -2.45 -39.61
N LEU A 17 19.14 -2.39 -38.55
CA LEU A 17 19.63 -2.47 -37.16
C LEU A 17 20.29 -3.83 -36.88
N HIS A 18 19.71 -4.94 -37.36
CA HIS A 18 20.34 -6.27 -37.26
C HIS A 18 21.60 -6.39 -38.10
N SER A 19 21.63 -5.83 -39.31
CA SER A 19 22.80 -5.87 -40.20
C SER A 19 23.94 -5.00 -39.66
N LEU A 20 23.64 -3.84 -39.09
CA LEU A 20 24.63 -2.99 -38.41
C LEU A 20 25.14 -3.65 -37.12
N SER A 21 24.26 -4.30 -36.34
CA SER A 21 24.63 -5.10 -35.18
C SER A 21 25.53 -6.30 -35.56
N TYR A 22 25.21 -6.97 -36.67
CA TYR A 22 25.97 -8.09 -37.22
C TYR A 22 27.33 -7.66 -37.78
N LEU A 23 27.38 -6.58 -38.59
CA LEU A 23 28.61 -6.00 -39.13
C LEU A 23 29.54 -5.51 -38.01
N ARG A 24 28.98 -4.97 -36.92
CA ARG A 24 29.73 -4.58 -35.70
C ARG A 24 30.30 -5.78 -34.94
N GLY A 25 29.67 -6.95 -35.04
CA GLY A 25 30.16 -8.20 -34.44
C GLY A 25 31.35 -8.82 -35.17
N GLN A 26 31.67 -8.38 -36.40
CA GLN A 26 32.62 -9.04 -37.30
C GLN A 26 33.83 -8.16 -37.73
N GLY A 27 33.83 -6.84 -37.47
CA GLY A 27 34.89 -5.91 -37.93
C GLY A 27 35.79 -5.34 -36.81
N GLU A 28 36.99 -4.86 -37.19
CA GLU A 28 37.83 -4.02 -36.31
C GLU A 28 37.07 -2.75 -35.94
N ARG A 29 36.85 -2.57 -34.64
CA ARG A 29 35.91 -1.59 -34.09
C ARG A 29 36.55 -0.21 -33.99
N SER A 30 35.79 0.84 -34.33
CA SER A 30 36.22 2.22 -34.15
C SER A 30 35.13 3.07 -33.48
N PRO A 31 35.52 4.10 -32.68
CA PRO A 31 34.60 5.09 -32.10
C PRO A 31 33.64 5.74 -33.12
N GLY A 32 34.06 5.88 -34.37
CA GLY A 32 33.23 6.41 -35.45
C GLY A 32 32.05 5.49 -35.78
N LEU A 33 32.26 4.17 -35.74
CA LEU A 33 31.23 3.17 -36.05
C LEU A 33 30.12 3.14 -34.99
N ASP A 34 30.49 3.27 -33.71
CA ASP A 34 29.54 3.31 -32.59
C ASP A 34 28.72 4.61 -32.61
N ARG A 35 29.33 5.74 -32.95
CA ARG A 35 28.61 7.01 -33.13
C ARG A 35 27.61 6.94 -34.28
N THR A 36 28.02 6.42 -35.43
CA THR A 36 27.13 6.21 -36.56
C THR A 36 25.97 5.27 -36.21
N PHE A 37 26.22 4.23 -35.40
CA PHE A 37 25.17 3.35 -34.91
C PHE A 37 24.15 4.10 -34.04
N LEU A 38 24.60 4.94 -33.11
CA LEU A 38 23.71 5.74 -32.26
C LEU A 38 22.91 6.77 -33.06
N ASP A 39 23.51 7.41 -34.05
CA ASP A 39 22.79 8.33 -34.96
C ASP A 39 21.68 7.60 -35.73
N ILE A 40 21.95 6.37 -36.19
CA ILE A 40 20.96 5.54 -36.88
C ILE A 40 19.84 5.11 -35.93
N VAL A 41 20.17 4.71 -34.71
CA VAL A 41 19.19 4.39 -33.65
C VAL A 41 18.30 5.61 -33.37
N GLN A 42 18.88 6.79 -33.24
CA GLN A 42 18.15 8.04 -32.96
C GLN A 42 17.18 8.40 -34.08
N GLN A 43 17.62 8.33 -35.34
CA GLN A 43 16.75 8.54 -36.51
C GLN A 43 15.63 7.50 -36.58
N SER A 44 15.97 6.23 -36.27
CA SER A 44 15.01 5.13 -36.20
C SER A 44 13.93 5.38 -35.15
N LEU A 45 14.29 5.84 -33.95
CA LEU A 45 13.34 6.17 -32.89
C LEU A 45 12.44 7.35 -33.27
N LYS A 46 13.00 8.42 -33.85
CA LYS A 46 12.22 9.58 -34.34
C LYS A 46 11.20 9.16 -35.41
N PHE A 47 11.62 8.31 -36.35
CA PHE A 47 10.75 7.79 -37.40
C PHE A 47 9.65 6.87 -36.85
N LEU A 48 10.01 5.91 -35.98
CA LEU A 48 9.05 4.99 -35.37
C LEU A 48 8.02 5.72 -34.52
N LEU A 49 8.43 6.77 -33.79
CA LEU A 49 7.53 7.63 -33.03
C LEU A 49 6.51 8.33 -33.92
N GLN A 50 6.98 8.96 -35.01
CA GLN A 50 6.07 9.62 -35.96
C GLN A 50 5.05 8.63 -36.53
N ARG A 51 5.51 7.44 -36.91
CA ARG A 51 4.62 6.39 -37.45
C ARG A 51 3.66 5.83 -36.42
N ALA A 52 4.05 5.77 -35.15
CA ALA A 52 3.18 5.32 -34.06
C ALA A 52 2.01 6.29 -33.83
N LYS A 53 2.22 7.61 -34.01
CA LYS A 53 1.16 8.63 -33.96
C LYS A 53 0.19 8.53 -35.13
N GLU A 54 0.71 8.20 -36.30
CA GLU A 54 -0.05 8.09 -37.55
C GLU A 54 -0.67 6.69 -37.74
N ALA A 55 -0.48 5.77 -36.79
CA ALA A 55 -0.87 4.37 -36.94
C ALA A 55 -2.41 4.21 -37.01
N PRO A 56 -2.94 3.61 -38.09
CA PRO A 56 -4.38 3.55 -38.33
C PRO A 56 -5.10 2.47 -37.49
N THR A 57 -4.36 1.49 -36.96
CA THR A 57 -4.92 0.36 -36.21
C THR A 57 -4.13 0.09 -34.93
N GLN A 58 -4.78 -0.54 -33.96
CA GLN A 58 -4.17 -0.90 -32.66
C GLN A 58 -3.03 -1.91 -32.82
N GLU A 59 -3.18 -2.89 -33.72
CA GLU A 59 -2.15 -3.89 -34.01
C GLU A 59 -0.91 -3.25 -34.66
N ALA A 60 -1.09 -2.29 -35.58
CA ALA A 60 0.01 -1.55 -36.18
C ALA A 60 0.76 -0.72 -35.13
N HIS A 61 0.03 -0.20 -34.15
CA HIS A 61 0.59 0.56 -33.04
C HIS A 61 1.40 -0.33 -32.07
N GLU A 62 0.89 -1.50 -31.68
CA GLU A 62 1.59 -2.47 -30.83
C GLU A 62 2.91 -2.96 -31.45
N VAL A 63 2.92 -3.22 -32.75
CA VAL A 63 4.14 -3.59 -33.49
C VAL A 63 5.17 -2.45 -33.46
N LEU A 64 4.72 -1.20 -33.64
CA LEU A 64 5.60 -0.02 -33.60
C LEU A 64 6.17 0.21 -32.19
N LEU A 65 5.39 -0.04 -31.14
CA LEU A 65 5.87 -0.01 -29.75
C LEU A 65 6.90 -1.10 -29.45
N GLY A 66 6.68 -2.32 -29.93
CA GLY A 66 7.65 -3.41 -29.82
C GLY A 66 8.97 -3.09 -30.53
N LEU A 67 8.90 -2.41 -31.68
CA LEU A 67 10.10 -1.93 -32.40
C LEU A 67 10.81 -0.80 -31.64
N LEU A 68 10.08 0.16 -31.08
CA LEU A 68 10.65 1.23 -30.23
C LEU A 68 11.39 0.63 -29.01
N SER A 69 10.74 -0.31 -28.31
CA SER A 69 11.31 -0.99 -27.14
C SER A 69 12.57 -1.80 -27.50
N SER A 70 12.52 -2.55 -28.60
CA SER A 70 13.68 -3.31 -29.09
C SER A 70 14.84 -2.40 -29.53
N THR A 71 14.53 -1.27 -30.17
CA THR A 71 15.53 -0.28 -30.62
C THR A 71 16.20 0.39 -29.43
N LEU A 72 15.44 0.73 -28.38
CA LEU A 72 15.98 1.25 -27.12
C LEU A 72 16.85 0.21 -26.39
N PHE A 73 16.46 -1.07 -26.42
CA PHE A 73 17.26 -2.16 -25.84
C PHE A 73 18.59 -2.36 -26.57
N LEU A 74 18.58 -2.34 -27.91
CA LEU A 74 19.79 -2.39 -28.74
C LEU A 74 20.72 -1.19 -28.51
N ALA A 75 20.14 0.00 -28.35
CA ALA A 75 20.88 1.22 -27.98
C ALA A 75 21.58 1.06 -26.63
N ARG A 76 20.85 0.55 -25.62
CA ARG A 76 21.37 0.26 -24.28
C ARG A 76 22.55 -0.72 -24.31
N GLU A 77 22.37 -1.89 -24.94
CA GLU A 77 23.42 -2.93 -24.95
C GLU A 77 24.69 -2.43 -25.65
N THR A 78 24.50 -1.58 -26.66
CA THR A 78 25.60 -0.93 -27.38
C THR A 78 26.37 0.02 -26.48
N VAL A 79 25.67 0.94 -25.81
CA VAL A 79 26.29 1.96 -24.96
C VAL A 79 26.94 1.33 -23.73
N ARG A 80 26.29 0.37 -23.08
CA ARG A 80 26.84 -0.32 -21.89
C ARG A 80 28.16 -1.01 -22.22
N ARG A 81 28.23 -1.78 -23.30
CA ARG A 81 29.48 -2.45 -23.72
C ARG A 81 30.57 -1.46 -24.09
N THR A 82 30.21 -0.37 -24.78
CA THR A 82 31.18 0.67 -25.14
C THR A 82 31.70 1.41 -23.90
N LEU A 83 30.86 1.67 -22.89
CA LEU A 83 31.29 2.27 -21.62
C LEU A 83 32.15 1.29 -20.78
N ASP A 84 31.79 0.01 -20.72
CA ASP A 84 32.57 -1.04 -20.05
C ASP A 84 33.96 -1.23 -20.70
N GLU A 85 34.06 -1.07 -22.04
CA GLU A 85 35.33 -1.15 -22.80
C GLU A 85 36.19 0.13 -22.67
N ILE A 86 35.59 1.30 -22.42
CA ILE A 86 36.27 2.61 -22.32
C ILE A 86 36.56 3.03 -20.88
N ALA A 87 35.98 2.35 -19.89
CA ALA A 87 36.19 2.60 -18.47
C ALA A 87 37.65 2.32 -18.03
N GLY A 88 38.53 3.28 -18.34
CA GLY A 88 39.77 3.50 -17.62
C GLY A 88 39.50 4.12 -16.24
N LYS A 89 40.56 4.21 -15.41
CA LYS A 89 40.49 4.66 -14.01
C LYS A 89 39.61 5.91 -13.82
N PRO A 90 38.80 5.98 -12.75
CA PRO A 90 37.89 7.09 -12.51
C PRO A 90 38.63 8.44 -12.42
N GLY A 91 38.11 9.48 -13.10
CA GLY A 91 38.50 10.88 -12.87
C GLY A 91 39.22 11.62 -14.00
N GLN A 92 39.37 11.06 -15.20
CA GLN A 92 39.83 11.82 -16.38
C GLN A 92 38.68 12.11 -17.36
N PRO A 93 38.44 13.38 -17.75
CA PRO A 93 37.45 13.71 -18.76
C PRO A 93 37.84 13.06 -20.09
N ASN A 94 37.00 12.14 -20.55
CA ASN A 94 37.15 11.49 -21.84
C ASN A 94 36.09 12.06 -22.79
N PRO A 95 36.47 12.82 -23.83
CA PRO A 95 35.55 13.41 -24.80
C PRO A 95 34.61 12.40 -25.46
N MET A 96 35.04 11.13 -25.53
CA MET A 96 34.24 10.03 -26.05
C MET A 96 33.13 9.61 -25.06
N VAL A 97 33.43 9.58 -23.76
CA VAL A 97 32.44 9.34 -22.70
C VAL A 97 31.44 10.49 -22.64
N GLU A 98 31.90 11.74 -22.77
CA GLU A 98 31.02 12.92 -22.84
C GLU A 98 30.09 12.89 -24.06
N SER A 99 30.61 12.51 -25.23
CA SER A 99 29.80 12.37 -26.45
C SER A 99 28.79 11.22 -26.36
N LEU A 100 29.16 10.09 -25.74
CA LEU A 100 28.26 8.95 -25.51
C LEU A 100 27.18 9.31 -24.48
N ASN A 101 27.54 10.06 -23.43
CA ASN A 101 26.59 10.59 -22.46
C ASN A 101 25.62 11.60 -23.10
N ALA A 102 26.08 12.48 -23.98
CA ALA A 102 25.21 13.39 -24.72
C ALA A 102 24.22 12.63 -25.62
N ALA A 103 24.68 11.58 -26.32
CA ALA A 103 23.81 10.71 -27.12
C ALA A 103 22.81 9.94 -26.25
N ASN A 104 23.22 9.44 -25.09
CA ASN A 104 22.32 8.81 -24.09
C ASN A 104 21.23 9.76 -23.60
N ILE A 105 21.60 11.01 -23.31
CA ILE A 105 20.67 12.06 -22.87
C ILE A 105 19.62 12.31 -23.97
N GLU A 106 20.03 12.39 -25.23
CA GLU A 106 19.09 12.61 -26.33
C GLU A 106 18.17 11.40 -26.55
N LEU A 107 18.71 10.17 -26.50
CA LEU A 107 17.92 8.94 -26.57
C LEU A 107 16.90 8.83 -25.43
N LEU A 108 17.29 9.21 -24.21
CA LEU A 108 16.41 9.29 -23.04
C LEU A 108 15.30 10.33 -23.21
N GLN A 109 15.62 11.50 -23.76
CA GLN A 109 14.63 12.55 -24.04
C GLN A 109 13.59 12.08 -25.07
N ILE A 110 14.04 11.39 -26.13
CA ILE A 110 13.17 10.82 -27.17
C ILE A 110 12.29 9.72 -26.57
N ALA A 111 12.86 8.80 -25.77
CA ALA A 111 12.12 7.75 -25.10
C ALA A 111 11.06 8.30 -24.12
N THR A 112 11.41 9.33 -23.36
CA THR A 112 10.50 9.97 -22.39
C THR A 112 9.37 10.73 -23.08
N HIS A 113 9.67 11.48 -24.14
CA HIS A 113 8.66 12.17 -24.93
C HIS A 113 7.68 11.17 -25.56
N THR A 114 8.21 10.06 -26.10
CA THR A 114 7.41 8.94 -26.62
C THR A 114 6.46 8.37 -25.56
N CYS A 115 6.93 8.12 -24.32
CA CYS A 115 6.07 7.64 -23.23
C CYS A 115 4.90 8.57 -22.94
N SER A 116 5.17 9.88 -22.87
CA SER A 116 4.18 10.89 -22.51
C SER A 116 3.07 10.97 -23.55
N GLU A 117 3.40 10.91 -24.83
CA GLU A 117 2.41 10.96 -25.90
C GLU A 117 1.55 9.70 -25.95
N LEU A 118 2.14 8.53 -25.68
CA LEU A 118 1.40 7.27 -25.58
C LEU A 118 0.41 7.27 -24.40
N HIS A 119 0.78 7.88 -23.28
CA HIS A 119 -0.11 8.01 -22.12
C HIS A 119 -1.31 8.93 -22.42
N GLN A 120 -1.10 10.02 -23.17
CA GLN A 120 -2.16 10.97 -23.54
C GLN A 120 -3.22 10.37 -24.48
N LEU A 121 -2.86 9.31 -25.24
CA LEU A 121 -3.78 8.63 -26.15
C LEU A 121 -4.82 7.71 -25.44
N GLN A 122 -4.88 7.69 -24.10
CA GLN A 122 -5.91 7.03 -23.27
C GLN A 122 -6.25 5.56 -23.61
N ARG A 123 -5.34 4.78 -24.18
CA ARG A 123 -5.58 3.35 -24.42
C ARG A 123 -5.24 2.54 -23.17
N LYS A 124 -6.28 2.12 -22.44
CA LYS A 124 -6.21 1.47 -21.11
C LYS A 124 -5.57 0.07 -21.11
N ASP A 125 -5.34 -0.53 -22.28
CA ASP A 125 -4.97 -1.95 -22.38
C ASP A 125 -3.49 -2.20 -22.74
N ILE A 126 -2.60 -1.21 -22.62
CA ILE A 126 -1.18 -1.37 -23.03
C ILE A 126 -0.34 -2.04 -21.91
N PRO A 127 0.19 -3.27 -22.12
CA PRO A 127 1.02 -3.98 -21.13
C PRO A 127 2.43 -3.38 -20.93
N ASP A 128 2.80 -2.36 -21.71
CA ASP A 128 4.20 -2.06 -22.06
C ASP A 128 4.78 -0.78 -21.43
N HIS A 129 3.98 0.02 -20.70
CA HIS A 129 4.48 1.20 -19.98
C HIS A 129 5.57 0.84 -18.94
N ARG A 130 5.51 -0.37 -18.37
CA ARG A 130 6.50 -0.89 -17.41
C ARG A 130 7.83 -1.31 -18.04
N ARG A 131 7.79 -1.83 -19.29
CA ARG A 131 8.99 -2.21 -20.07
C ARG A 131 9.68 -0.98 -20.61
N LEU A 132 8.93 0.01 -21.09
CA LEU A 132 9.48 1.29 -21.56
C LEU A 132 10.09 2.11 -20.41
N ALA A 133 9.43 2.15 -19.25
CA ALA A 133 10.02 2.71 -18.02
C ALA A 133 11.28 1.94 -17.59
N GLY A 134 11.29 0.61 -17.72
CA GLY A 134 12.48 -0.23 -17.48
C GLY A 134 13.65 0.15 -18.39
N SER A 135 13.41 0.35 -19.69
CA SER A 135 14.43 0.79 -20.65
C SER A 135 14.95 2.22 -20.36
N ILE A 136 14.08 3.13 -19.91
CA ILE A 136 14.47 4.49 -19.49
C ILE A 136 15.34 4.47 -18.23
N LEU A 137 14.93 3.71 -17.20
CA LEU A 137 15.71 3.52 -15.97
C LEU A 137 17.09 2.94 -16.21
N THR A 138 17.14 1.97 -17.11
CA THR A 138 18.39 1.34 -17.48
C THR A 138 19.36 2.31 -18.16
N LEU A 139 18.86 3.22 -19.00
CA LEU A 139 19.68 4.26 -19.61
C LEU A 139 20.19 5.28 -18.57
N THR A 140 19.48 5.45 -17.44
CA THR A 140 19.96 6.28 -16.31
C THR A 140 21.07 5.62 -15.48
N GLU A 141 21.25 4.29 -15.57
CA GLU A 141 22.37 3.58 -14.92
C GLU A 141 23.72 3.84 -15.60
N LEU A 142 23.72 4.39 -16.81
CA LEU A 142 24.90 4.60 -17.67
C LEU A 142 25.42 6.04 -17.65
N ILE A 143 24.89 6.88 -16.75
CA ILE A 143 25.22 8.31 -16.65
C ILE A 143 25.95 8.56 -15.32
N GLU A 144 26.91 9.48 -15.30
CA GLU A 144 27.66 9.86 -14.09
C GLU A 144 26.70 10.23 -12.93
N PRO A 145 26.97 9.78 -11.68
CA PRO A 145 26.02 9.87 -10.56
C PRO A 145 25.42 11.26 -10.30
N TRP A 146 26.16 12.34 -10.57
CA TRP A 146 25.68 13.71 -10.35
C TRP A 146 24.73 14.23 -11.45
N GLN A 147 24.73 13.61 -12.64
CA GLN A 147 23.81 13.96 -13.74
C GLN A 147 22.49 13.19 -13.69
N ILE A 148 22.44 12.08 -12.95
CA ILE A 148 21.24 11.25 -12.76
C ILE A 148 20.13 12.06 -12.06
N GLY A 149 20.45 12.82 -11.00
CA GLY A 149 19.46 13.55 -10.21
C GLY A 149 18.59 14.52 -11.05
N PRO A 150 19.19 15.51 -11.75
CA PRO A 150 18.44 16.46 -12.56
C PRO A 150 17.66 15.82 -13.72
N MET A 151 18.14 14.70 -14.27
CA MET A 151 17.47 14.00 -15.36
C MET A 151 16.32 13.14 -14.88
N VAL A 152 16.50 12.37 -13.81
CA VAL A 152 15.43 11.62 -13.15
C VAL A 152 14.32 12.55 -12.71
N LEU A 153 14.63 13.75 -12.22
CA LEU A 153 13.65 14.78 -11.90
C LEU A 153 12.91 15.29 -13.16
N LYS A 154 13.62 15.60 -14.25
CA LYS A 154 12.98 16.00 -15.54
C LYS A 154 12.09 14.91 -16.14
N VAL A 155 12.46 13.64 -15.95
CA VAL A 155 11.65 12.48 -16.38
C VAL A 155 10.45 12.33 -15.45
N ALA A 156 10.64 12.41 -14.13
CA ALA A 156 9.58 12.37 -13.13
C ALA A 156 8.51 13.46 -13.36
N ASP A 157 8.91 14.69 -13.68
CA ASP A 157 8.00 15.79 -14.02
C ASP A 157 7.08 15.47 -15.19
N ARG A 158 7.52 14.59 -16.10
CA ARG A 158 6.78 14.18 -17.30
C ARG A 158 5.97 12.89 -17.10
N LEU A 159 6.30 12.07 -16.10
CA LEU A 159 5.68 10.77 -15.85
C LEU A 159 4.40 10.83 -15.00
N GLY A 160 3.97 12.03 -14.60
CA GLY A 160 2.92 12.18 -13.60
C GLY A 160 3.32 11.58 -12.24
N ARG A 161 2.47 11.75 -11.23
CA ARG A 161 2.83 11.38 -9.85
C ARG A 161 3.15 9.90 -9.67
N GLU A 162 2.36 9.00 -10.27
CA GLU A 162 2.54 7.56 -10.09
C GLU A 162 3.79 7.04 -10.80
N GLY A 163 4.04 7.48 -12.04
CA GLY A 163 5.24 7.12 -12.78
C GLY A 163 6.51 7.69 -12.16
N ALA A 164 6.46 8.90 -11.59
CA ALA A 164 7.55 9.49 -10.82
C ALA A 164 7.89 8.68 -9.55
N ILE A 165 6.86 8.23 -8.81
CA ILE A 165 7.03 7.40 -7.62
C ILE A 165 7.68 6.06 -7.99
N GLU A 166 7.14 5.37 -9.00
CA GLU A 166 7.69 4.07 -9.44
C GLU A 166 9.14 4.21 -9.95
N LEU A 167 9.44 5.29 -10.69
CA LEU A 167 10.79 5.60 -11.13
C LEU A 167 11.74 5.74 -9.93
N GLY A 168 11.37 6.57 -8.95
CA GLY A 168 12.17 6.78 -7.74
C GLY A 168 12.40 5.48 -6.96
N ARG A 169 11.37 4.65 -6.82
CA ARG A 169 11.49 3.35 -6.15
C ARG A 169 12.47 2.41 -6.84
N ARG A 170 12.43 2.32 -8.17
CA ARG A 170 13.36 1.46 -8.93
C ARG A 170 14.80 1.97 -8.86
N VAL A 171 15.00 3.29 -8.87
CA VAL A 171 16.34 3.88 -8.66
C VAL A 171 16.88 3.52 -7.29
N ILE A 172 16.06 3.59 -6.24
CA ILE A 172 16.46 3.17 -4.89
C ILE A 172 16.74 1.66 -4.87
N ALA A 173 15.86 0.84 -5.44
CA ALA A 173 16.01 -0.62 -5.47
C ALA A 173 17.28 -1.08 -6.19
N ALA A 174 17.69 -0.39 -7.25
CA ALA A 174 18.94 -0.68 -7.96
C ALA A 174 20.21 -0.45 -7.12
N LYS A 175 20.09 0.23 -5.98
CA LYS A 175 21.19 0.49 -5.03
C LYS A 175 21.07 -0.28 -3.72
N VAL A 176 20.02 -1.10 -3.57
CA VAL A 176 19.74 -1.88 -2.36
C VAL A 176 19.86 -3.36 -2.70
N GLU A 177 20.52 -4.12 -1.82
CA GLU A 177 20.70 -5.55 -1.99
C GLU A 177 19.35 -6.27 -2.17
N PRO A 178 19.24 -7.29 -3.05
CA PRO A 178 17.95 -7.88 -3.41
C PRO A 178 17.10 -8.37 -2.22
N ASP A 179 17.74 -8.87 -1.18
CA ASP A 179 17.13 -9.35 0.06
C ASP A 179 16.70 -8.22 1.02
N GLU A 180 17.21 -7.00 0.84
CA GLU A 180 16.86 -5.81 1.62
C GLU A 180 15.83 -4.91 0.91
N GLN A 181 15.42 -5.25 -0.32
CA GLN A 181 14.48 -4.43 -1.10
C GLN A 181 13.07 -4.36 -0.48
N PHE A 182 12.72 -5.24 0.47
CA PHE A 182 11.45 -5.17 1.21
C PHE A 182 11.32 -3.90 2.06
N LEU A 183 12.43 -3.23 2.38
CA LEU A 183 12.45 -1.93 3.07
C LEU A 183 11.97 -0.78 2.20
N ILE A 184 11.88 -0.97 0.88
CA ILE A 184 11.47 0.07 -0.07
C ILE A 184 9.94 0.04 -0.18
N PRO A 185 9.21 1.02 0.37
CA PRO A 185 7.75 0.96 0.48
C PRO A 185 7.07 1.11 -0.87
N GLU A 186 5.94 0.42 -1.08
CA GLU A 186 5.24 0.39 -2.37
C GLU A 186 4.81 1.75 -2.91
N PHE A 187 4.44 2.66 -2.00
CA PHE A 187 3.85 3.97 -2.29
C PHE A 187 2.64 3.91 -3.24
N ARG A 188 2.03 2.74 -3.44
CA ARG A 188 0.73 2.57 -4.09
C ARG A 188 -0.34 3.09 -3.14
N ARG A 189 -1.17 4.04 -3.60
CA ARG A 189 -2.33 4.47 -2.82
C ARG A 189 -3.33 3.35 -2.72
N ARG A 190 -3.97 3.24 -1.55
CA ARG A 190 -5.07 2.30 -1.38
C ARG A 190 -6.31 2.80 -2.13
N GLU A 191 -7.04 1.87 -2.72
CA GLU A 191 -8.35 2.14 -3.34
C GLU A 191 -9.44 2.34 -2.28
N LYS A 192 -9.33 1.62 -1.16
CA LYS A 192 -10.18 1.75 0.03
C LYS A 192 -9.34 2.18 1.22
N SER A 193 -9.96 2.86 2.18
CA SER A 193 -9.31 3.11 3.47
C SER A 193 -8.87 1.81 4.12
N VAL A 194 -8.03 1.90 5.14
CA VAL A 194 -7.77 0.78 6.05
C VAL A 194 -9.12 0.29 6.54
N MET A 195 -9.30 -1.03 6.56
CA MET A 195 -10.54 -1.61 7.07
C MET A 195 -10.74 -1.04 8.46
N ASN A 196 -11.79 -0.22 8.59
CA ASN A 196 -12.20 0.26 9.90
C ASN A 196 -12.79 -0.93 10.67
N THR A 197 -13.03 -0.72 11.97
CA THR A 197 -13.61 -1.74 12.84
C THR A 197 -14.84 -2.39 12.20
N TRP A 198 -15.66 -1.59 11.52
CA TRP A 198 -16.84 -2.06 10.79
C TRP A 198 -16.57 -3.01 9.63
N SER A 199 -15.62 -2.71 8.73
CA SER A 199 -15.38 -3.55 7.54
C SER A 199 -14.92 -4.94 7.95
N TYR A 200 -13.96 -5.02 8.85
CA TYR A 200 -13.41 -6.31 9.23
C TYR A 200 -14.39 -7.14 10.05
N GLN A 201 -15.14 -6.51 10.96
CA GLN A 201 -16.12 -7.22 11.77
C GLN A 201 -17.22 -7.82 10.87
N ASN A 202 -17.60 -7.17 9.77
CA ASN A 202 -18.53 -7.76 8.79
C ASN A 202 -17.92 -8.86 7.92
N GLU A 203 -16.62 -8.78 7.62
CA GLU A 203 -15.94 -9.77 6.78
C GLU A 203 -15.50 -11.01 7.57
N SER A 204 -15.18 -10.85 8.85
CA SER A 204 -14.54 -11.88 9.68
C SER A 204 -15.47 -12.49 10.73
N VAL A 205 -16.48 -11.75 11.21
CA VAL A 205 -17.40 -12.23 12.25
C VAL A 205 -18.70 -12.74 11.64
N GLN A 206 -19.08 -13.97 11.99
CA GLN A 206 -20.38 -14.53 11.63
C GLN A 206 -21.45 -14.04 12.61
N TRP A 207 -22.24 -13.06 12.18
CA TRP A 207 -23.33 -12.50 12.97
C TRP A 207 -24.52 -13.44 13.05
N ARG A 208 -24.81 -13.95 14.26
CA ARG A 208 -26.05 -14.66 14.57
C ARG A 208 -27.18 -13.66 14.84
N ILE A 209 -27.49 -12.80 13.87
CA ILE A 209 -28.52 -11.75 13.97
C ILE A 209 -29.57 -11.99 12.88
N ASN A 210 -30.84 -12.11 13.28
CA ASN A 210 -31.97 -12.24 12.38
C ASN A 210 -32.55 -10.87 12.00
N PRO A 211 -33.29 -10.74 10.87
CA PRO A 211 -33.83 -9.47 10.40
C PRO A 211 -34.74 -8.70 11.36
N HIS A 212 -35.34 -9.39 12.34
CA HIS A 212 -36.28 -8.79 13.31
C HIS A 212 -35.70 -8.69 14.73
N ASP A 213 -34.43 -9.04 14.91
CA ASP A 213 -33.78 -8.94 16.20
C ASP A 213 -33.70 -7.48 16.67
N ARG A 214 -33.94 -7.27 17.96
CA ARG A 214 -33.59 -6.03 18.64
C ARG A 214 -32.11 -6.07 18.99
N VAL A 215 -31.33 -5.20 18.34
CA VAL A 215 -29.87 -5.14 18.48
C VAL A 215 -29.48 -3.83 19.15
N LEU A 216 -28.80 -3.92 20.29
CA LEU A 216 -28.22 -2.78 21.00
C LEU A 216 -26.72 -2.71 20.74
N ASP A 217 -26.23 -1.55 20.32
CA ASP A 217 -24.80 -1.22 20.28
C ASP A 217 -24.44 -0.39 21.51
N VAL A 218 -23.66 -0.98 22.41
CA VAL A 218 -23.22 -0.36 23.66
C VAL A 218 -21.82 0.21 23.49
N GLY A 219 -21.69 1.51 23.71
CA GLY A 219 -20.48 2.28 23.40
C GLY A 219 -20.40 2.65 21.91
N SER A 220 -21.52 3.00 21.29
CA SER A 220 -21.61 3.17 19.83
C SER A 220 -20.65 4.20 19.24
N GLY A 221 -20.20 5.17 20.04
CA GLY A 221 -19.11 6.09 19.67
C GLY A 221 -19.29 6.80 18.33
N GLY A 222 -18.19 6.99 17.60
CA GLY A 222 -18.19 7.62 16.28
C GLY A 222 -18.45 6.68 15.12
N TRP A 223 -18.45 5.36 15.36
CA TRP A 223 -18.66 4.33 14.34
C TRP A 223 -19.72 3.31 14.77
N PRO A 224 -20.99 3.71 14.88
CA PRO A 224 -22.04 2.82 15.36
C PRO A 224 -22.18 1.55 14.53
N PHE A 225 -22.35 0.41 15.19
CA PHE A 225 -22.51 -0.90 14.55
C PHE A 225 -23.70 -0.90 13.60
N SER A 226 -23.47 -1.23 12.32
CA SER A 226 -24.49 -1.03 11.28
C SER A 226 -25.73 -1.92 11.41
N LYS A 227 -25.63 -3.05 12.11
CA LYS A 227 -26.77 -3.95 12.35
C LYS A 227 -27.54 -3.58 13.61
N ALA A 228 -27.08 -2.58 14.37
CA ALA A 228 -27.77 -2.12 15.56
C ALA A 228 -29.08 -1.42 15.21
N THR A 229 -30.15 -1.77 15.92
CA THR A 229 -31.42 -1.06 15.82
C THR A 229 -31.47 0.11 16.80
N HIS A 230 -30.68 0.06 17.87
CA HIS A 230 -30.57 1.09 18.89
C HIS A 230 -29.12 1.28 19.30
N LEU A 231 -28.79 2.52 19.67
CA LEU A 231 -27.44 2.94 20.05
C LEU A 231 -27.44 3.38 21.52
N ALA A 232 -26.38 3.06 22.24
CA ALA A 232 -26.14 3.52 23.60
C ALA A 232 -24.69 3.97 23.77
N ASP A 233 -24.48 5.09 24.47
CA ASP A 233 -23.15 5.57 24.84
C ASP A 233 -23.26 6.43 26.11
N MET A 234 -22.32 6.29 27.04
CA MET A 234 -22.33 7.06 28.29
C MET A 234 -22.00 8.54 28.06
N PHE A 235 -21.07 8.81 27.13
CA PHE A 235 -20.50 10.14 26.96
C PHE A 235 -21.04 10.78 25.70
N LEU A 236 -21.65 11.96 25.83
CA LEU A 236 -22.20 12.69 24.68
C LEU A 236 -21.14 13.49 23.93
N GLU A 237 -20.06 13.85 24.62
CA GLU A 237 -18.96 14.69 24.14
C GLU A 237 -17.70 13.88 23.90
N LYS A 238 -16.69 14.46 23.25
CA LYS A 238 -15.38 13.79 23.08
C LYS A 238 -14.76 13.46 24.44
N THR A 239 -14.15 12.28 24.53
CA THR A 239 -13.44 11.82 25.73
C THR A 239 -11.99 11.51 25.38
N PRO A 240 -11.08 11.38 26.36
CA PRO A 240 -9.74 10.87 26.12
C PRO A 240 -9.69 9.48 25.48
N HIS A 241 -10.80 8.73 25.56
CA HIS A 241 -10.95 7.35 25.05
C HIS A 241 -11.61 7.29 23.67
N ARG A 242 -12.12 8.42 23.16
CA ARG A 242 -12.82 8.48 21.87
C ARG A 242 -12.30 9.65 21.04
N PHE A 243 -11.57 9.33 19.98
CA PHE A 243 -11.02 10.33 19.07
C PHE A 243 -12.10 10.97 18.19
N GLU A 244 -13.05 10.14 17.73
CA GLU A 244 -14.14 10.53 16.85
C GLU A 244 -15.22 11.33 17.57
N THR A 245 -15.97 12.10 16.78
CA THR A 245 -17.22 12.70 17.25
C THR A 245 -18.27 11.61 17.37
N LEU A 246 -19.05 11.61 18.46
CA LEU A 246 -20.19 10.72 18.62
C LEU A 246 -21.14 10.83 17.41
N GLN A 247 -21.50 9.71 16.82
CA GLN A 247 -22.37 9.66 15.65
C GLN A 247 -23.81 9.35 16.05
N ARG A 248 -24.74 10.21 15.61
CA ARG A 248 -26.19 10.00 15.74
C ARG A 248 -26.82 10.03 14.36
N ASP A 249 -27.17 8.86 13.85
CA ASP A 249 -27.63 8.67 12.46
C ASP A 249 -29.15 8.48 12.32
N GLY A 250 -29.91 8.93 13.32
CA GLY A 250 -31.38 8.86 13.34
C GLY A 250 -31.94 7.58 13.99
N ARG A 251 -31.10 6.59 14.30
CA ARG A 251 -31.50 5.46 15.16
C ARG A 251 -31.76 5.93 16.59
N PRO A 252 -32.66 5.27 17.35
CA PRO A 252 -32.86 5.57 18.76
C PRO A 252 -31.54 5.51 19.53
N PHE A 253 -31.25 6.57 20.29
CA PHE A 253 -30.01 6.74 21.04
C PHE A 253 -30.31 6.91 22.52
N LEU A 254 -29.56 6.23 23.38
CA LEU A 254 -29.69 6.32 24.83
C LEU A 254 -28.36 6.68 25.50
N ALA A 255 -28.39 7.64 26.41
CA ALA A 255 -27.23 7.98 27.24
C ALA A 255 -27.28 7.16 28.53
N MET A 256 -26.36 6.20 28.71
CA MET A 256 -26.37 5.30 29.87
C MET A 256 -25.00 4.69 30.18
N ASP A 257 -24.81 4.27 31.43
CA ASP A 257 -23.67 3.47 31.88
C ASP A 257 -23.93 1.98 31.57
N VAL A 258 -22.96 1.31 30.97
CA VAL A 258 -23.01 -0.13 30.67
C VAL A 258 -23.06 -1.00 31.93
N CYS A 259 -22.66 -0.47 33.09
CA CYS A 259 -22.71 -1.20 34.35
C CYS A 259 -24.11 -1.25 34.98
N ASP A 260 -25.05 -0.40 34.54
CA ASP A 260 -26.41 -0.32 35.09
C ASP A 260 -27.36 0.26 34.03
N MET A 261 -27.91 -0.61 33.20
CA MET A 261 -28.76 -0.23 32.08
C MET A 261 -30.25 -0.41 32.45
N PRO A 262 -31.12 0.59 32.21
CA PRO A 262 -32.52 0.59 32.65
C PRO A 262 -33.44 -0.29 31.77
N PHE A 263 -32.98 -1.48 31.41
CA PHE A 263 -33.73 -2.47 30.64
C PHE A 263 -34.13 -3.65 31.52
N ARG A 264 -35.24 -4.30 31.16
CA ARG A 264 -35.60 -5.60 31.75
C ARG A 264 -34.68 -6.69 31.22
N ASP A 265 -34.66 -7.82 31.91
CA ASP A 265 -33.89 -8.99 31.49
C ASP A 265 -34.29 -9.41 30.07
N LYS A 266 -33.29 -9.74 29.25
CA LYS A 266 -33.42 -10.26 27.89
C LYS A 266 -34.31 -9.40 26.99
N THR A 267 -34.28 -8.07 27.20
CA THR A 267 -34.96 -7.07 26.35
C THR A 267 -34.39 -7.06 24.93
N TRP A 268 -33.10 -7.36 24.79
CA TRP A 268 -32.38 -7.33 23.52
C TRP A 268 -32.09 -8.74 23.03
N ASP A 269 -32.35 -8.97 21.75
CA ASP A 269 -32.03 -10.24 21.12
C ASP A 269 -30.52 -10.34 20.86
N PHE A 270 -29.86 -9.22 20.58
CA PHE A 270 -28.40 -9.17 20.43
C PHE A 270 -27.81 -7.91 21.07
N VAL A 271 -26.68 -8.05 21.76
CA VAL A 271 -25.92 -6.92 22.32
C VAL A 271 -24.50 -6.91 21.76
N PHE A 272 -24.12 -5.80 21.16
CA PHE A 272 -22.78 -5.55 20.63
C PHE A 272 -22.03 -4.61 21.60
N CYS A 273 -20.82 -4.99 22.00
CA CYS A 273 -19.97 -4.23 22.92
C CYS A 273 -18.52 -4.32 22.45
N SER A 274 -18.02 -3.29 21.77
CA SER A 274 -16.69 -3.29 21.17
C SER A 274 -15.92 -2.08 21.65
N HIS A 275 -14.70 -2.30 22.13
CA HIS A 275 -13.83 -1.24 22.63
C HIS A 275 -14.41 -0.39 23.78
N VAL A 276 -15.05 -1.08 24.74
CA VAL A 276 -15.65 -0.45 25.93
C VAL A 276 -15.04 -0.99 27.21
N LEU A 277 -15.01 -2.32 27.37
CA LEU A 277 -14.67 -2.96 28.64
C LEU A 277 -13.26 -2.62 29.12
N GLU A 278 -12.32 -2.38 28.21
CA GLU A 278 -10.94 -2.02 28.52
C GLU A 278 -10.79 -0.68 29.24
N HIS A 279 -11.80 0.18 29.17
CA HIS A 279 -11.82 1.48 29.82
C HIS A 279 -12.52 1.48 31.19
N LEU A 280 -13.25 0.41 31.52
CA LEU A 280 -14.14 0.40 32.68
C LEU A 280 -13.38 0.17 33.99
N GLU A 281 -13.88 0.75 35.08
CA GLU A 281 -13.39 0.41 36.42
C GLU A 281 -13.89 -0.95 36.91
N ARG A 282 -15.12 -1.33 36.50
CA ARG A 282 -15.83 -2.53 36.97
C ARG A 282 -16.30 -3.39 35.78
N PRO A 283 -15.39 -3.94 34.96
CA PRO A 283 -15.78 -4.69 33.76
C PRO A 283 -16.65 -5.92 34.07
N ALA A 284 -16.49 -6.55 35.24
CA ALA A 284 -17.35 -7.66 35.65
C ALA A 284 -18.83 -7.25 35.85
N ALA A 285 -19.10 -6.03 36.34
CA ALA A 285 -20.47 -5.53 36.47
C ALA A 285 -21.09 -5.32 35.08
N ALA A 286 -20.34 -4.69 34.17
CA ALA A 286 -20.75 -4.53 32.79
C ALA A 286 -21.01 -5.88 32.09
N LEU A 287 -20.13 -6.87 32.26
CA LEU A 287 -20.32 -8.20 31.67
C LEU A 287 -21.60 -8.88 32.15
N ARG A 288 -21.89 -8.83 33.45
CA ARG A 288 -23.16 -9.33 34.01
C ARG A 288 -24.35 -8.58 33.45
N GLU A 289 -24.23 -7.27 33.30
CA GLU A 289 -25.31 -6.44 32.79
C GLU A 289 -25.60 -6.71 31.32
N LEU A 290 -24.56 -6.88 30.48
CA LEU A 290 -24.68 -7.30 29.08
C LEU A 290 -25.41 -8.65 28.96
N MET A 291 -25.05 -9.64 29.79
CA MET A 291 -25.73 -10.94 29.85
C MET A 291 -27.17 -10.84 30.36
N ARG A 292 -27.44 -9.93 31.31
CA ARG A 292 -28.78 -9.71 31.86
C ARG A 292 -29.72 -9.18 30.79
N ILE A 293 -29.32 -8.14 30.06
CA ILE A 293 -30.18 -7.46 29.10
C ILE A 293 -30.26 -8.16 27.74
N GLY A 294 -29.26 -8.97 27.38
CA GLY A 294 -29.11 -9.59 26.06
C GLY A 294 -29.28 -11.11 26.06
N ARG A 295 -29.91 -11.66 25.02
CA ARG A 295 -29.97 -13.12 24.79
C ARG A 295 -28.65 -13.66 24.25
N ARG A 296 -28.03 -12.95 23.31
CA ARG A 296 -26.74 -13.26 22.70
C ARG A 296 -25.98 -11.97 22.47
N GLY A 297 -24.71 -12.06 22.14
CA GLY A 297 -23.95 -10.86 21.85
C GLY A 297 -22.54 -11.09 21.33
N TYR A 298 -21.85 -9.97 21.22
CA TYR A 298 -20.46 -9.87 20.80
C TYR A 298 -19.71 -8.91 21.70
N ILE A 299 -18.54 -9.35 22.15
CA ILE A 299 -17.62 -8.58 22.97
C ILE A 299 -16.26 -8.52 22.26
N GLU A 300 -15.67 -7.34 22.21
CA GLU A 300 -14.35 -7.12 21.65
C GLU A 300 -13.54 -6.14 22.49
N VAL A 301 -12.31 -6.52 22.79
CA VAL A 301 -11.33 -5.70 23.51
C VAL A 301 -9.95 -5.87 22.87
N PRO A 302 -9.04 -4.90 23.00
CA PRO A 302 -7.67 -5.02 22.51
C PRO A 302 -6.91 -6.11 23.25
N THR A 303 -6.10 -6.86 22.51
CA THR A 303 -5.09 -7.73 23.11
C THR A 303 -3.90 -6.93 23.59
N ARG A 304 -3.05 -7.57 24.40
CA ARG A 304 -1.75 -7.01 24.81
C ARG A 304 -0.89 -6.60 23.61
N LEU A 305 -0.94 -7.36 22.52
CA LEU A 305 -0.19 -7.07 21.30
C LEU A 305 -0.66 -5.76 20.66
N SER A 306 -1.97 -5.56 20.52
CA SER A 306 -2.53 -4.36 19.89
C SER A 306 -2.15 -3.09 20.64
N ASP A 307 -2.36 -3.08 21.96
CA ASP A 307 -2.06 -1.94 22.81
C ASP A 307 -0.58 -1.54 22.81
N ILE A 308 0.32 -2.53 22.82
CA ILE A 308 1.75 -2.29 22.73
C ILE A 308 2.11 -1.79 21.33
N MET A 309 1.75 -2.55 20.30
CA MET A 309 2.20 -2.31 18.93
C MET A 309 1.64 -1.00 18.35
N LEU A 310 0.38 -0.69 18.62
CA LEU A 310 -0.26 0.58 18.22
C LEU A 310 0.02 1.71 19.22
N ASN A 311 0.82 1.43 20.26
CA ASN A 311 1.32 2.36 21.23
C ASN A 311 0.21 3.11 22.00
N PHE A 312 -0.86 2.39 22.37
CA PHE A 312 -1.90 2.89 23.27
C PHE A 312 -1.44 2.85 24.74
N THR A 313 -0.48 1.99 25.09
CA THR A 313 0.10 1.90 26.44
C THR A 313 0.82 3.17 26.91
N ARG A 314 1.27 4.05 25.99
CA ARG A 314 1.84 5.36 26.35
C ARG A 314 0.79 6.37 26.82
N LEU A 315 -0.48 6.16 26.50
CA LEU A 315 -1.53 7.13 26.78
C LEU A 315 -1.93 7.01 28.26
N PRO A 316 -1.83 8.10 29.04
CA PRO A 316 -2.18 8.05 30.45
C PRO A 316 -3.68 7.75 30.61
N ASN A 317 -4.00 6.84 31.53
CA ASN A 317 -5.38 6.46 31.88
C ASN A 317 -6.24 5.93 30.71
N HIS A 318 -5.67 5.43 29.62
CA HIS A 318 -6.45 5.02 28.44
C HIS A 318 -7.10 3.62 28.58
N HIS A 319 -6.38 2.56 28.21
CA HIS A 319 -6.82 1.18 28.47
C HIS A 319 -6.33 0.75 29.83
N ARG A 320 -7.27 0.40 30.71
CA ARG A 320 -6.98 -0.22 32.01
C ARG A 320 -6.72 -1.72 31.85
N TRP A 321 -7.50 -2.37 30.98
CA TRP A 321 -7.44 -3.81 30.75
C TRP A 321 -6.97 -4.14 29.34
N HIS A 322 -6.31 -5.28 29.18
CA HIS A 322 -6.18 -5.96 27.90
C HIS A 322 -6.82 -7.35 27.97
N GLY A 323 -7.31 -7.85 26.85
CA GLY A 323 -8.08 -9.10 26.81
C GLY A 323 -7.41 -10.26 26.09
N LEU A 324 -7.92 -11.45 26.40
CA LEU A 324 -7.75 -12.67 25.61
C LEU A 324 -8.99 -13.57 25.80
N VAL A 325 -9.23 -14.46 24.84
CA VAL A 325 -10.37 -15.38 24.87
C VAL A 325 -9.90 -16.82 25.02
N LEU A 326 -10.46 -17.54 25.98
CA LEU A 326 -10.25 -18.99 26.19
C LEU A 326 -11.60 -19.71 26.05
N LYS A 327 -11.87 -20.31 24.89
CA LYS A 327 -13.19 -20.88 24.56
C LYS A 327 -14.31 -19.84 24.75
N ASN A 328 -15.20 -20.04 25.73
CA ASN A 328 -16.30 -19.13 26.07
C ASN A 328 -15.92 -18.12 27.18
N THR A 329 -14.65 -18.10 27.60
CA THR A 329 -14.20 -17.26 28.70
C THR A 329 -13.46 -16.03 28.18
N LEU A 330 -13.96 -14.83 28.53
CA LEU A 330 -13.22 -13.59 28.37
C LEU A 330 -12.33 -13.36 29.60
N VAL A 331 -11.02 -13.24 29.39
CA VAL A 331 -10.08 -12.89 30.45
C VAL A 331 -9.63 -11.44 30.25
N LEU A 332 -9.84 -10.60 31.26
CA LEU A 332 -9.35 -9.22 31.30
C LEU A 332 -8.26 -9.09 32.35
N ILE A 333 -7.11 -8.58 31.93
CA ILE A 333 -5.92 -8.44 32.77
C ILE A 333 -5.58 -6.95 32.85
N GLU A 334 -5.42 -6.45 34.07
CA GLU A 334 -5.04 -5.07 34.30
C GLU A 334 -3.57 -4.84 33.92
N TRP A 335 -3.31 -3.74 33.22
CA TRP A 335 -1.95 -3.33 32.87
C TRP A 335 -1.09 -3.05 34.09
N LYS A 336 0.15 -3.54 34.09
CA LYS A 336 1.16 -3.10 35.07
C LYS A 336 1.74 -1.75 34.68
N GLU A 337 2.08 -0.93 35.67
CA GLU A 337 2.68 0.39 35.42
C GLU A 337 4.03 0.29 34.67
N GLU A 338 4.84 -0.72 34.97
CA GLU A 338 6.12 -0.97 34.28
C GLU A 338 5.98 -1.37 32.80
N GLU A 339 4.78 -1.82 32.39
CA GLU A 339 4.46 -2.18 31.01
C GLU A 339 3.90 -0.99 30.22
N ARG A 340 3.47 0.08 30.91
CA ARG A 340 3.01 1.33 30.30
C ARG A 340 4.21 2.16 29.85
N ARG A 341 4.60 2.00 28.58
CA ARG A 341 5.78 2.63 28.02
C ARG A 341 5.54 3.09 26.59
N ASP A 342 6.26 4.12 26.18
CA ASP A 342 6.38 4.46 24.77
C ASP A 342 7.42 3.52 24.12
N LEU A 343 7.03 2.84 23.04
CA LEU A 343 7.97 2.03 22.25
C LEU A 343 9.03 2.86 21.50
N GLY A 344 8.94 4.20 21.56
CA GLY A 344 9.85 5.10 20.87
C GLY A 344 9.59 5.17 19.36
N SER A 345 8.47 4.63 18.91
CA SER A 345 8.11 4.57 17.49
C SER A 345 6.59 4.58 17.29
N MET A 346 6.10 5.54 16.50
CA MET A 346 4.72 5.51 15.99
C MET A 346 4.61 4.72 14.68
N HIS A 347 5.63 3.95 14.31
CA HIS A 347 5.69 3.33 12.98
C HIS A 347 4.47 2.47 12.69
N PHE A 348 4.09 1.55 13.59
CA PHE A 348 2.95 0.65 13.37
C PHE A 348 1.62 1.39 13.34
N PHE A 349 1.40 2.35 14.26
CA PHE A 349 0.21 3.19 14.25
C PHE A 349 0.08 3.98 12.93
N ASN A 350 1.16 4.64 12.49
CA ASN A 350 1.17 5.40 11.25
C ASN A 350 1.05 4.51 10.01
N SER A 351 1.72 3.35 10.02
CA SER A 351 1.63 2.35 8.95
C SER A 351 0.21 1.81 8.84
N LEU A 352 -0.45 1.53 9.96
CA LEU A 352 -1.84 1.13 9.96
C LEU A 352 -2.71 2.22 9.34
N HIS A 353 -2.58 3.48 9.74
CA HIS A 353 -3.41 4.60 9.24
C HIS A 353 -2.96 5.20 7.89
N SER A 354 -1.94 4.65 7.25
CA SER A 354 -1.40 5.18 6.01
C SER A 354 -2.37 5.07 4.84
N LYS A 355 -2.44 6.12 4.01
CA LYS A 355 -3.15 6.10 2.71
C LYS A 355 -2.45 5.25 1.64
N TYR A 356 -1.25 4.76 1.93
CA TYR A 356 -0.43 3.92 1.05
C TYR A 356 -0.36 2.50 1.59
N HIS A 357 -0.41 1.53 0.67
CA HIS A 357 -0.23 0.12 1.01
C HIS A 357 1.12 -0.13 1.68
N ASN A 358 1.11 -1.01 2.68
CA ASN A 358 2.30 -1.54 3.33
C ASN A 358 2.02 -2.95 3.89
N GLU A 359 3.07 -3.71 4.17
CA GLU A 359 2.96 -5.10 4.66
C GLU A 359 2.31 -5.18 6.04
N PHE A 360 2.54 -4.19 6.91
CA PHE A 360 1.94 -4.21 8.25
C PHE A 360 0.41 -4.20 8.19
N GLN A 361 -0.18 -3.40 7.29
CA GLN A 361 -1.62 -3.43 7.05
C GLN A 361 -2.10 -4.82 6.62
N LYS A 362 -1.36 -5.54 5.76
CA LYS A 362 -1.72 -6.90 5.34
C LYS A 362 -1.66 -7.90 6.50
N ILE A 363 -0.68 -7.77 7.38
CA ILE A 363 -0.56 -8.58 8.60
C ILE A 363 -1.76 -8.30 9.51
N PHE A 364 -2.05 -7.04 9.78
CA PHE A 364 -3.16 -6.62 10.62
C PHE A 364 -4.51 -7.12 10.07
N GLU A 365 -4.79 -6.83 8.79
CA GLU A 365 -6.06 -7.15 8.13
C GLU A 365 -6.33 -8.66 7.94
N LYS A 366 -5.31 -9.51 8.04
CA LYS A 366 -5.44 -10.97 7.92
C LYS A 366 -5.44 -11.71 9.26
N ASN A 367 -5.08 -11.03 10.35
CA ASN A 367 -4.82 -11.66 11.64
C ASN A 367 -5.46 -10.86 12.78
N TRP A 368 -6.72 -10.44 12.60
CA TRP A 368 -7.46 -9.61 13.58
C TRP A 368 -7.50 -10.23 14.98
N ASP A 369 -7.54 -11.56 15.06
CA ASP A 369 -7.51 -12.35 16.30
C ASP A 369 -6.23 -12.16 17.12
N LEU A 370 -5.11 -11.75 16.49
CA LEU A 370 -3.90 -11.39 17.21
C LEU A 370 -4.03 -10.01 17.89
N PHE A 371 -4.82 -9.11 17.32
CA PHE A 371 -4.96 -7.72 17.78
C PHE A 371 -6.17 -7.53 18.69
N TYR A 372 -7.23 -8.32 18.49
CA TYR A 372 -8.48 -8.19 19.22
C TYR A 372 -8.93 -9.52 19.80
N ALA A 373 -9.25 -9.49 21.09
CA ALA A 373 -9.92 -10.57 21.79
C ALA A 373 -11.42 -10.48 21.46
N MET A 374 -11.86 -11.29 20.51
CA MET A 374 -13.23 -11.28 19.97
C MET A 374 -14.01 -12.49 20.49
N LEU A 375 -15.17 -12.25 21.10
CA LEU A 375 -16.01 -13.31 21.67
C LEU A 375 -17.48 -13.11 21.29
N THR A 376 -18.06 -14.12 20.65
CA THR A 376 -19.52 -14.25 20.52
C THR A 376 -20.04 -15.13 21.64
N TRP A 377 -21.20 -14.79 22.21
CA TRP A 377 -21.80 -15.53 23.32
C TRP A 377 -23.29 -15.73 23.11
N ASP A 378 -23.82 -16.78 23.74
CA ASP A 378 -25.24 -17.16 23.73
C ASP A 378 -25.66 -17.50 25.16
N GLU A 379 -26.65 -16.77 25.67
CA GLU A 379 -27.14 -16.68 27.04
C GLU A 379 -26.11 -16.24 28.10
N THR A 380 -24.90 -16.79 28.07
CA THR A 380 -23.85 -16.59 29.06
C THR A 380 -22.46 -16.50 28.43
N VAL A 381 -21.60 -15.69 29.04
CA VAL A 381 -20.16 -15.63 28.81
C VAL A 381 -19.46 -15.88 30.15
N ASP A 382 -18.46 -16.75 30.16
CA ASP A 382 -17.61 -16.89 31.33
C ASP A 382 -16.62 -15.73 31.35
N PHE A 383 -16.23 -15.24 32.53
CA PHE A 383 -15.20 -14.23 32.61
C PHE A 383 -14.27 -14.38 33.80
N LEU A 384 -13.08 -13.81 33.65
CA LEU A 384 -12.07 -13.73 34.70
C LEU A 384 -11.42 -12.34 34.66
N ILE A 385 -11.50 -11.61 35.76
CA ILE A 385 -10.85 -10.31 35.92
C ILE A 385 -9.64 -10.48 36.84
N VAL A 386 -8.46 -10.15 36.34
CA VAL A 386 -7.19 -10.30 37.06
C VAL A 386 -6.52 -8.93 37.19
N ASN A 387 -6.18 -8.52 38.41
CA ASN A 387 -5.44 -7.27 38.61
C ASN A 387 -3.97 -7.43 38.22
N ARG A 388 -3.24 -6.30 38.24
CA ARG A 388 -1.83 -6.24 37.83
C ARG A 388 -0.89 -7.00 38.78
N GLU A 389 -1.34 -7.31 40.01
CA GLU A 389 -0.67 -8.14 41.01
C GLU A 389 -0.92 -9.66 40.79
N GLY A 390 -1.80 -10.03 39.86
CA GLY A 390 -2.13 -11.43 39.54
C GLY A 390 -3.26 -12.03 40.37
N GLU A 391 -3.95 -11.21 41.17
CA GLU A 391 -5.09 -11.62 41.98
C GLU A 391 -6.37 -11.62 41.13
N ILE A 392 -7.23 -12.61 41.38
CA ILE A 392 -8.55 -12.69 40.75
C ILE A 392 -9.48 -11.73 41.48
N LEU A 393 -9.84 -10.62 40.82
CA LEU A 393 -10.78 -9.64 41.37
C LEU A 393 -12.23 -10.12 41.30
N ASP A 394 -12.59 -10.78 40.19
CA ASP A 394 -13.95 -11.27 39.96
C ASP A 394 -13.98 -12.36 38.88
N ARG A 395 -15.02 -13.21 38.90
CA ARG A 395 -15.28 -14.26 37.91
C ARG A 395 -16.76 -14.66 37.88
N SER A 396 -17.19 -15.24 36.75
CA SER A 396 -18.53 -15.84 36.56
C SER A 396 -18.68 -17.22 37.19
#